data_AF-A0A7Z0I0V8-F1
#
_entry.id   AF-A0A7Z0I0V8-F1
#
_cell.length_a   1.000
_cell.length_b   1.000
_cell.length_c   1.000
_cell.angle_alpha   90.00
_cell.angle_beta   90.00
_cell.angle_gamma   90.00
#
_symmetry.space_group_name_H-M   'P 1'
#
loop_
_entity.id
_entity.type
_entity.pdbx_description
1 polymer ?
#
loop_
_entity_poly.entity_id
_entity_poly.type
_entity_poly.pdbx_seq_one_letter_code
_entity_poly.pdbx_strand_id
1 'polypeptide(L)'
;MDRATGAILLCCALAVAAGLWTIGGPLQARAERRDAQRLDDLRALAYHLACLRQHGQPAEGQDPRCPEPRSHLDPFTGAPYRIDQGADGMIRVCSEFETDRRQFALLPRGEFDADTGCLTHWADTPAPATDAPAP
;
A
#
# COMPACT_ATOMS: atom_id res chain seq x y z
N MET A 1 29.63 40.48 -14.13
CA MET A 1 28.87 39.29 -14.57
C MET A 1 28.34 39.62 -15.95
N ASP A 2 28.89 39.01 -16.98
CA ASP A 2 28.60 39.39 -18.36
C ASP A 2 27.20 38.93 -18.77
N ARG A 3 26.55 39.66 -19.68
CA ARG A 3 25.17 39.37 -20.10
C ARG A 3 25.02 37.94 -20.63
N ALA A 4 26.07 37.42 -21.28
CA ALA A 4 26.13 36.04 -21.75
C ALA A 4 26.12 35.02 -20.60
N THR A 5 26.90 35.26 -19.54
CA THR A 5 26.92 34.39 -18.35
C THR A 5 25.55 34.39 -17.66
N GLY A 6 24.93 35.56 -17.54
CA GLY A 6 23.57 35.68 -16.98
C GLY A 6 22.53 34.93 -17.80
N ALA A 7 22.58 35.02 -19.14
CA ALA A 7 21.68 34.32 -20.03
C ALA A 7 21.85 32.79 -19.94
N ILE A 8 23.09 32.28 -19.88
CA ILE A 8 23.35 30.85 -19.75
C ILE A 8 22.81 30.31 -18.42
N LEU A 9 23.09 30.99 -17.30
CA LEU A 9 22.60 30.56 -15.99
C LEU A 9 21.07 30.52 -15.93
N LEU A 10 20.41 31.52 -16.53
CA LEU A 10 18.96 31.55 -16.63
C LEU A 10 18.41 30.39 -17.47
N CYS A 11 18.99 30.11 -18.64
CA CYS A 11 18.60 29.00 -19.49
C CYS A 11 18.78 27.64 -18.78
N CYS A 12 19.90 27.44 -18.07
CA CYS A 12 20.13 26.24 -17.30
C CYS A 12 19.11 26.09 -16.16
N ALA A 13 18.82 27.16 -15.42
CA ALA A 13 17.83 27.13 -14.34
C ALA A 13 16.43 26.79 -14.87
N LEU A 14 16.01 27.37 -16.01
CA LEU A 14 14.73 27.06 -16.64
C LEU A 14 14.67 25.62 -17.14
N ALA A 15 15.74 25.10 -17.75
CA ALA A 15 15.79 23.72 -18.20
C ALA A 15 15.67 22.71 -17.04
N VAL A 16 16.37 22.98 -15.92
CA VAL A 16 16.26 22.16 -14.70
C VAL A 16 14.87 22.24 -14.10
N ALA A 17 14.31 23.45 -13.97
CA ALA A 17 12.96 23.64 -13.43
C ALA A 17 11.91 22.91 -14.28
N ALA A 18 12.01 23.01 -15.61
CA ALA A 18 11.13 22.29 -16.54
C ALA A 18 11.27 20.76 -16.38
N GLY A 19 12.49 20.23 -16.27
CA GLY A 19 12.70 18.79 -16.06
C GLY A 19 12.16 18.28 -14.72
N LEU A 20 12.32 19.05 -13.63
CA LEU A 20 11.76 18.69 -12.33
C LEU A 20 10.23 18.76 -12.31
N TRP A 21 9.64 19.67 -13.09
CA TRP A 21 8.19 19.77 -13.22
C TRP A 21 7.59 18.58 -13.98
N THR A 22 8.28 18.07 -15.00
CA THR A 22 7.78 16.97 -15.83
C THR A 22 7.97 15.60 -15.21
N ILE A 23 9.10 15.36 -14.54
CA ILE A 23 9.45 14.05 -13.97
C ILE A 23 9.07 13.94 -12.48
N GLY A 24 8.92 15.07 -11.80
CA GLY A 24 8.77 15.12 -10.36
C GLY A 24 10.11 15.41 -9.66
N GLY A 25 10.04 16.20 -8.58
CA GLY A 25 11.21 16.61 -7.84
C GLY A 25 11.78 15.54 -6.90
N PRO A 26 12.94 15.79 -6.26
CA PRO A 26 13.52 14.87 -5.27
C PRO A 26 12.58 14.57 -4.08
N LEU A 27 11.66 15.48 -3.75
CA LEU A 27 10.63 15.25 -2.74
C LEU A 27 9.59 14.21 -3.20
N GLN A 28 9.16 14.27 -4.46
CA GLN A 28 8.26 13.29 -5.08
C GLN A 28 8.89 11.89 -5.04
N ALA A 29 10.15 11.76 -5.47
CA ALA A 29 10.86 10.48 -5.42
C ALA A 29 11.03 9.91 -3.99
N ARG A 30 11.05 10.76 -2.96
CA ARG A 30 11.05 10.30 -1.56
C ARG A 30 9.67 9.83 -1.13
N ALA A 31 8.61 10.55 -1.51
CA ALA A 31 7.23 10.16 -1.23
C ALA A 31 6.88 8.81 -1.90
N GLU A 32 7.27 8.62 -3.17
CA GLU A 32 7.08 7.36 -3.89
C GLU A 32 7.78 6.17 -3.20
N ARG A 33 9.00 6.38 -2.70
CA ARG A 33 9.70 5.33 -1.93
C ARG A 33 9.00 4.99 -0.61
N ARG A 34 8.44 5.98 0.08
CA ARG A 34 7.65 5.75 1.30
C ARG A 34 6.36 5.00 0.98
N ASP A 35 5.69 5.39 -0.08
CA ASP A 35 4.46 4.75 -0.54
C ASP A 35 4.70 3.30 -1.02
N ALA A 36 5.82 3.02 -1.68
CA ALA A 36 6.23 1.65 -2.00
C ALA A 36 6.45 0.79 -0.74
N GLN A 37 7.11 1.36 0.28
CA GLN A 37 7.28 0.69 1.58
C GLN A 37 5.93 0.43 2.25
N ARG A 38 5.02 1.41 2.27
CA ARG A 38 3.66 1.23 2.82
C ARG A 38 2.94 0.09 2.12
N LEU A 39 2.98 0.03 0.79
CA LEU A 39 2.36 -1.04 0.02
C LEU A 39 2.94 -2.42 0.36
N ASP A 40 4.26 -2.53 0.53
CA ASP A 40 4.89 -3.79 0.94
C ASP A 40 4.48 -4.22 2.36
N ASP A 41 4.34 -3.25 3.28
CA ASP A 41 3.86 -3.52 4.63
C ASP A 41 2.37 -3.94 4.62
N LEU A 42 1.52 -3.32 3.78
CA LEU A 42 0.13 -3.75 3.57
C LEU A 42 0.05 -5.20 3.06
N ARG A 43 0.89 -5.59 2.09
CA ARG A 43 0.96 -6.98 1.58
C ARG A 43 1.36 -7.97 2.66
N ALA A 44 2.43 -7.66 3.40
CA ALA A 44 2.92 -8.53 4.47
C ALA A 44 1.85 -8.72 5.56
N LEU A 45 1.18 -7.63 5.95
CA LEU A 45 0.11 -7.65 6.93
C LEU A 45 -1.12 -8.41 6.44
N ALA A 46 -1.56 -8.18 5.20
CA ALA A 46 -2.68 -8.91 4.61
C ALA A 46 -2.42 -10.42 4.52
N TYR A 47 -1.21 -10.81 4.10
CA TYR A 47 -0.79 -12.21 4.05
C TYR A 47 -0.77 -12.86 5.43
N HIS A 48 -0.24 -12.16 6.44
CA HIS A 48 -0.23 -12.62 7.82
C HIS A 48 -1.65 -12.88 8.34
N LEU A 49 -2.56 -11.91 8.18
CA LEU A 49 -3.95 -12.02 8.61
C LEU A 49 -4.70 -13.13 7.86
N ALA A 50 -4.44 -13.31 6.57
CA ALA A 50 -5.00 -14.40 5.79
C ALA A 50 -4.51 -15.77 6.31
N CYS A 51 -3.22 -15.88 6.63
CA CYS A 51 -2.64 -17.11 7.20
C CYS A 51 -3.23 -17.43 8.58
N LEU A 52 -3.31 -16.45 9.48
CA LEU A 52 -3.92 -16.64 10.81
C LEU A 52 -5.34 -17.19 10.67
N ARG A 53 -6.13 -16.60 9.77
CA ARG A 53 -7.49 -17.04 9.50
C ARG A 53 -7.55 -18.46 8.93
N GLN A 54 -6.66 -18.84 8.01
CA GLN A 54 -6.57 -20.21 7.49
C GLN A 54 -6.27 -21.24 8.60
N HIS A 55 -5.60 -20.81 9.66
CA HIS A 55 -5.30 -21.64 10.83
C HIS A 55 -6.29 -21.47 11.99
N GLY A 56 -7.40 -20.76 11.78
CA GLY A 56 -8.45 -20.58 12.80
C GLY A 56 -8.05 -19.65 13.95
N GLN A 57 -7.03 -18.81 13.75
CA GLN A 57 -6.56 -17.84 14.74
C GLN A 57 -7.28 -16.49 14.57
N PRO A 58 -7.48 -15.73 15.66
CA PRO A 58 -7.96 -14.36 15.58
C PRO A 58 -6.91 -13.44 14.91
N ALA A 59 -7.32 -12.25 14.47
CA ALA A 59 -6.44 -11.29 13.78
C ALA A 59 -5.31 -10.75 14.66
N GLU A 60 -5.53 -10.71 15.97
CA GLU A 60 -4.53 -10.36 16.99
C GLU A 60 -3.75 -11.58 17.51
N GLY A 61 -4.00 -12.76 16.94
CA GLY A 61 -3.37 -14.01 17.32
C GLY A 61 -1.93 -14.13 16.83
N GLN A 62 -1.26 -15.18 17.27
CA GLN A 62 0.09 -15.55 16.81
C GLN A 62 0.06 -17.02 16.41
N ASP A 63 0.69 -17.35 15.29
CA ASP A 63 0.89 -18.73 14.85
C ASP A 63 2.29 -18.86 14.24
N PRO A 64 3.14 -19.80 14.69
CA PRO A 64 4.50 -19.96 14.19
C PRO A 64 4.57 -20.33 12.70
N ARG A 65 3.46 -20.77 12.10
CA ARG A 65 3.36 -21.06 10.66
C ARG A 65 3.10 -19.78 9.84
N CYS A 66 2.65 -18.71 10.47
CA CYS A 66 2.33 -17.45 9.82
C CYS A 66 3.48 -16.46 9.96
N PRO A 67 4.11 -16.03 8.86
CA PRO A 67 5.15 -15.01 8.90
C PRO A 67 4.61 -13.74 9.55
N GLU A 68 5.32 -13.22 10.55
CA GLU A 68 4.97 -11.95 11.17
C GLU A 68 5.30 -10.78 10.24
N PRO A 69 4.41 -9.78 10.14
CA PRO A 69 4.71 -8.55 9.41
C PRO A 69 5.78 -7.76 10.18
N ARG A 70 6.58 -6.96 9.46
CA ARG A 70 7.60 -6.11 10.09
C ARG A 70 7.02 -5.12 11.10
N SER A 71 5.81 -4.63 10.83
CA SER A 71 5.12 -3.63 11.65
C SER A 71 3.62 -3.64 11.34
N HIS A 72 2.81 -3.35 12.35
CA HIS A 72 1.39 -3.01 12.21
C HIS A 72 1.16 -1.49 12.11
N LEU A 73 2.24 -0.70 12.24
CA LEU A 73 2.25 0.76 12.19
C LEU A 73 2.98 1.24 10.93
N ASP A 74 2.49 2.33 10.35
CA ASP A 74 3.20 3.07 9.31
C ASP A 74 4.48 3.67 9.91
N PRO A 75 5.68 3.31 9.42
CA PRO A 75 6.95 3.80 9.96
C PRO A 75 7.17 5.30 9.77
N PHE A 76 6.42 5.97 8.89
CA PHE A 76 6.58 7.39 8.59
C PHE A 76 5.63 8.30 9.37
N THR A 77 4.49 7.76 9.82
CA THR A 77 3.48 8.52 10.59
C THR A 77 3.32 8.01 12.02
N GLY A 78 3.71 6.76 12.30
CA GLY A 78 3.47 6.06 13.56
C GLY A 78 2.01 5.61 13.74
N ALA A 79 1.14 5.85 12.77
CA ALA A 79 -0.27 5.46 12.83
C ALA A 79 -0.44 3.97 12.54
N PRO A 80 -1.39 3.26 13.19
CA PRO A 80 -1.72 1.89 12.83
C PRO A 80 -2.35 1.82 11.44
N TYR A 81 -2.03 0.76 10.69
CA TYR A 81 -2.76 0.46 9.46
C TYR A 81 -4.21 0.11 9.79
N ARG A 82 -5.14 0.59 8.97
CA ARG A 82 -6.58 0.28 9.15
C ARG A 82 -6.86 -1.10 8.59
N ILE A 83 -7.52 -1.94 9.39
CA ILE A 83 -7.93 -3.29 8.99
C ILE A 83 -9.44 -3.33 8.97
N ASP A 84 -10.03 -3.59 7.81
CA ASP A 84 -11.47 -3.79 7.65
C ASP A 84 -11.72 -5.27 7.31
N GLN A 85 -12.48 -5.96 8.17
CA GLN A 85 -12.90 -7.34 7.94
C GLN A 85 -14.32 -7.33 7.34
N GLY A 86 -14.45 -7.79 6.10
CA GLY A 86 -15.73 -7.92 5.41
C GLY A 86 -16.47 -9.21 5.74
N ALA A 87 -17.79 -9.22 5.54
CA ALA A 87 -18.67 -10.34 5.85
C ALA A 87 -18.28 -11.67 5.19
N ASP A 88 -17.65 -11.63 4.00
CA ASP A 88 -17.30 -12.82 3.21
C ASP A 88 -15.88 -13.35 3.52
N GLY A 89 -15.30 -12.98 4.66
CA GLY A 89 -13.90 -13.29 4.99
C GLY A 89 -12.90 -12.49 4.15
N MET A 90 -13.36 -11.39 3.55
CA MET A 90 -12.51 -10.41 2.88
C MET A 90 -11.71 -9.65 3.94
N ILE A 91 -10.39 -9.60 3.77
CA ILE A 91 -9.51 -8.78 4.61
C ILE A 91 -9.07 -7.59 3.77
N ARG A 92 -9.31 -6.37 4.26
CA ARG A 92 -8.74 -5.15 3.68
C ARG A 92 -7.76 -4.53 4.66
N VAL A 93 -6.60 -4.15 4.16
CA VAL A 93 -5.58 -3.44 4.92
C VAL A 93 -5.29 -2.14 4.19
N CYS A 94 -5.44 -1.01 4.88
CA CYS A 94 -5.43 0.30 4.25
C CYS A 94 -4.40 1.23 4.88
N SER A 95 -3.84 2.11 4.04
CA SER A 95 -2.95 3.20 4.44
C SER A 95 -3.31 4.48 3.69
N GLU A 96 -2.92 5.61 4.26
CA GLU A 96 -2.80 6.85 3.50
C GLU A 96 -1.51 6.82 2.68
N PHE A 97 -1.58 7.37 1.46
CA PHE A 97 -0.47 7.46 0.52
C PHE A 97 -0.20 8.94 0.22
N GLU A 98 1.06 9.29 0.00
CA GLU A 98 1.48 10.67 -0.24
C GLU A 98 1.40 11.09 -1.71
N THR A 99 1.37 10.12 -2.61
CA THR A 99 1.40 10.31 -4.07
C THR A 99 0.16 9.76 -4.76
N ASP A 100 0.02 10.01 -6.06
CA ASP A 100 -1.10 9.48 -6.83
C ASP A 100 -1.07 7.95 -6.86
N ARG A 101 -2.02 7.35 -6.15
CA ARG A 101 -2.20 5.90 -6.02
C ARG A 101 -2.48 5.19 -7.35
N ARG A 102 -2.85 5.92 -8.41
CA ARG A 102 -2.99 5.35 -9.77
C ARG A 102 -1.69 4.75 -10.29
N GLN A 103 -0.54 5.16 -9.76
CA GLN A 103 0.74 4.51 -10.06
C GLN A 103 0.77 3.02 -9.66
N PHE A 104 -0.08 2.62 -8.70
CA PHE A 104 -0.24 1.24 -8.25
C PHE A 104 -1.39 0.50 -8.93
N ALA A 105 -2.16 1.15 -9.82
CA ALA A 105 -3.30 0.54 -10.50
C ALA A 105 -2.91 -0.58 -11.48
N LEU A 106 -1.62 -0.67 -11.83
CA LEU A 106 -1.06 -1.72 -12.71
C LEU A 106 -0.66 -2.99 -11.95
N LEU A 107 -0.77 -3.01 -10.62
CA LEU A 107 -0.59 -4.24 -9.83
C LEU A 107 -1.63 -5.29 -10.26
N PRO A 108 -1.35 -6.60 -10.08
CA PRO A 108 -2.29 -7.66 -10.43
C PRO A 108 -3.72 -7.36 -9.94
N ARG A 109 -4.70 -7.57 -10.84
CA ARG A 109 -6.09 -7.14 -10.64
C ARG A 109 -6.67 -7.67 -9.32
N GLY A 110 -7.31 -6.78 -8.55
CA GLY A 110 -8.10 -7.12 -7.37
C GLY A 110 -7.36 -6.99 -6.04
N GLU A 111 -6.06 -6.76 -6.06
CA GLU A 111 -5.26 -6.68 -4.85
C GLU A 111 -5.24 -5.26 -4.24
N PHE A 112 -5.30 -4.18 -5.03
CA PHE A 112 -5.21 -2.81 -4.50
C PHE A 112 -6.28 -1.88 -5.10
N ASP A 113 -7.01 -1.18 -4.23
CA ASP A 113 -7.97 -0.13 -4.59
C ASP A 113 -7.32 1.25 -4.44
N ALA A 114 -7.07 1.90 -5.59
CA ALA A 114 -6.42 3.20 -5.64
C ALA A 114 -7.31 4.36 -5.14
N ASP A 115 -8.63 4.20 -5.08
CA ASP A 115 -9.54 5.23 -4.58
C ASP A 115 -9.55 5.23 -3.04
N THR A 116 -9.51 4.04 -2.42
CA THR A 116 -9.54 3.88 -0.95
C THR A 116 -8.17 3.71 -0.31
N GLY A 117 -7.13 3.33 -1.08
CA GLY A 117 -5.79 3.04 -0.56
C GLY A 117 -5.71 1.72 0.19
N CYS A 118 -6.62 0.80 -0.13
CA CYS A 118 -6.77 -0.48 0.54
C CYS A 118 -6.26 -1.63 -0.32
N LEU A 119 -5.45 -2.49 0.29
CA LEU A 119 -5.10 -3.79 -0.26
C LEU A 119 -6.14 -4.82 0.17
N THR A 120 -6.73 -5.56 -0.77
CA THR A 120 -7.75 -6.58 -0.51
C THR A 120 -7.17 -7.98 -0.69
N HIS A 121 -7.31 -8.83 0.33
CA HIS A 121 -7.04 -10.25 0.25
C HIS A 121 -8.36 -11.02 0.41
N TRP A 122 -8.72 -11.77 -0.62
CA TRP A 122 -9.81 -12.73 -0.62
C TRP A 122 -9.36 -14.07 -0.02
N ALA A 123 -10.22 -14.77 0.72
CA ALA A 123 -10.03 -16.21 0.87
C ALA A 123 -10.47 -16.85 -0.43
N ASP A 124 -9.60 -17.63 -1.06
CA ASP A 124 -10.00 -18.62 -2.05
C ASP A 124 -10.73 -19.80 -1.38
N THR A 125 -11.79 -19.54 -0.59
CA THR A 125 -12.83 -20.50 -0.23
C THR A 125 -14.00 -19.77 0.44
N PRO A 126 -15.23 -19.78 -0.12
CA PRO A 126 -16.40 -19.50 0.70
C PRO A 126 -16.44 -20.56 1.82
N ALA A 127 -16.65 -20.13 3.07
CA ALA A 127 -16.94 -21.05 4.16
C ALA A 127 -18.07 -21.99 3.72
N PRO A 128 -18.00 -23.31 3.98
CA PRO A 128 -19.10 -24.20 3.64
C PRO A 128 -20.36 -23.67 4.33
N ALA A 129 -21.40 -23.39 3.55
CA ALA A 129 -22.70 -23.02 4.08
C ALA A 129 -23.13 -24.12 5.06
N THR A 130 -23.17 -23.81 6.35
CA THR A 130 -23.81 -24.66 7.36
C THR A 130 -25.31 -24.56 7.17
N ASP A 131 -25.84 -25.24 6.15
CA ASP A 131 -27.23 -25.61 6.07
C ASP A 131 -27.39 -27.05 6.59
N ALA A 132 -27.87 -27.14 7.82
CA ALA A 132 -28.64 -28.27 8.33
C ALA A 132 -29.67 -27.68 9.31
N PRO A 133 -30.93 -28.15 9.31
CA PRO A 133 -31.21 -29.57 9.49
C PRO A 133 -32.21 -30.18 8.50
N ALA A 134 -32.04 -31.50 8.30
CA ALA A 134 -32.99 -32.38 7.65
C ALA A 134 -34.27 -32.56 8.51
N PRO A 135 -35.45 -32.75 7.90
CA PRO A 135 -36.50 -33.60 8.44
C PRO A 135 -36.30 -35.08 8.04
#